data_AF-A0AAV7HU61-F1
#
_entry.id   AF-A0AAV7HU61-F1
#
_cell.length_a   1.000
_cell.length_b   1.000
_cell.length_c   1.000
_cell.angle_alpha   90.00
_cell.angle_beta   90.00
_cell.angle_gamma   90.00
#
_symmetry.space_group_name_H-M   'P 1'
#
loop_
_entity.id
_entity.type
_entity.pdbx_description
1 polymer ?
#
loop_
_entity_poly.entity_id
_entity_poly.type
_entity_poly.pdbx_seq_one_letter_code
_entity_poly.pdbx_strand_id
1 'polypeptide(L)'
;MEEDLMNVDLYGELEIESSATEKEIKTAYRKKALSCHPDKNPNNPSAAKSFHRLSRILEILIDKSAKAAYDRILNAKIQAKINNAKLDSKRRKLKEDLEAREEAYRLSQLNKQQSFKTDEEVFKAEVERLKKEGSRQVQEEIDLMNKQIYEQVHGSKPVGVNDTRVNIRWKAEKNDPDNGGYNESNLQQILSKYGDIVAIAMLTKKGRALAEFKDSEAAKMAVQIETGYTKNPLTLSGLWESKSNNSTPADSSTTNSSIRQRPTSQPSSALSFSSAPDIFNKLDADFENSVLNNLKRAEERKRIMDQMKDDDS
;
A
#
# COMPACT_ATOMS: atom_id res chain seq x y z
N MET A 1 5.27 60.29 32.50
CA MET A 1 4.68 59.44 31.46
C MET A 1 3.44 58.82 32.06
N GLU A 2 2.28 59.42 31.78
CA GLU A 2 0.98 58.85 32.12
C GLU A 2 0.87 57.53 31.35
N GLU A 3 0.81 56.39 32.04
CA GLU A 3 0.64 55.10 31.35
C GLU A 3 -0.73 55.04 30.67
N ASP A 4 -0.74 54.63 29.39
CA ASP A 4 -1.95 54.54 28.57
C ASP A 4 -2.81 53.33 28.99
N LEU A 5 -3.60 53.51 30.06
CA LEU A 5 -4.50 52.50 30.61
C LEU A 5 -5.60 52.05 29.62
N MET A 6 -5.76 52.71 28.47
CA MET A 6 -6.69 52.28 27.40
C MET A 6 -6.14 51.15 26.52
N ASN A 7 -4.84 50.86 26.61
CA ASN A 7 -4.19 49.77 25.87
C ASN A 7 -3.76 48.59 26.76
N VAL A 8 -3.88 48.72 28.08
CA VAL A 8 -3.56 47.67 29.04
C VAL A 8 -4.81 46.90 29.44
N ASP A 9 -4.68 45.60 29.64
CA ASP A 9 -5.77 44.76 30.16
C ASP A 9 -5.98 45.01 31.66
N LEU A 10 -6.97 45.86 31.98
CA LEU A 10 -7.31 46.23 33.36
C LEU A 10 -7.78 45.02 34.20
N TYR A 11 -8.51 44.07 33.60
CA TYR A 11 -9.01 42.89 34.29
C TYR A 11 -7.89 41.87 34.49
N GLY A 12 -7.06 41.68 33.45
CA GLY A 12 -5.85 40.85 33.53
C GLY A 12 -4.86 41.33 34.60
N GLU A 13 -4.72 42.65 34.79
CA GLU A 13 -3.85 43.18 35.85
C GLU A 13 -4.39 43.02 37.27
N LEU A 14 -5.69 42.75 37.45
CA LEU A 14 -6.24 42.34 38.74
C LEU A 14 -6.40 40.81 38.84
N GLU A 15 -6.05 40.06 37.79
CA GLU A 15 -6.23 38.61 37.67
C GLU A 15 -7.69 38.18 37.92
N ILE A 16 -8.62 38.95 37.36
CA ILE A 16 -10.06 38.72 37.45
C ILE A 16 -10.65 38.61 36.04
N GLU A 17 -11.81 37.97 35.95
CA GLU A 17 -12.58 37.92 34.71
C GLU A 17 -13.30 39.26 34.45
N SER A 18 -13.56 39.60 33.19
CA SER A 18 -14.35 40.79 32.81
C SER A 18 -15.80 40.76 33.31
N SER A 19 -16.28 39.59 33.75
CA SER A 19 -17.58 39.34 34.38
C SER A 19 -17.61 39.71 35.88
N ALA A 20 -16.46 40.00 36.48
CA ALA A 20 -16.32 40.18 37.92
C ALA A 20 -17.16 41.35 38.45
N THR A 21 -17.76 41.12 39.61
CA THR A 21 -18.54 42.12 40.34
C THR A 21 -17.64 43.15 41.03
N GLU A 22 -18.20 44.32 41.35
CA GLU A 22 -17.46 45.39 42.06
C GLU A 22 -16.86 44.92 43.39
N LYS A 23 -17.53 43.98 44.08
CA LYS A 23 -17.02 43.36 45.32
C LYS A 23 -15.77 42.52 45.08
N GLU A 24 -15.75 41.77 43.98
CA GLU A 24 -14.60 40.94 43.58
C GLU A 24 -13.44 41.82 43.13
N ILE A 25 -13.69 42.87 42.34
CA ILE A 25 -12.70 43.87 41.93
C ILE A 25 -12.01 44.50 43.16
N LYS A 26 -12.79 44.98 44.13
CA LYS A 26 -12.26 45.56 45.38
C LYS A 26 -11.46 44.55 46.21
N THR A 27 -11.85 43.28 46.18
CA THR A 27 -11.17 42.22 46.93
C THR A 27 -9.86 41.81 46.27
N ALA A 28 -9.84 41.68 44.94
CA ALA A 28 -8.64 41.43 44.16
C ALA A 28 -7.62 42.57 44.31
N TYR A 29 -8.08 43.82 44.21
CA TYR A 29 -7.24 45.00 44.46
C TYR A 29 -6.59 44.94 45.84
N ARG A 30 -7.34 44.68 46.91
CA ARG A 30 -6.77 44.61 48.27
C ARG A 30 -5.67 43.56 48.39
N LYS A 31 -5.88 42.37 47.81
CA LYS A 31 -4.87 41.29 47.81
C LYS A 31 -3.60 41.70 47.07
N LYS A 32 -3.74 42.31 45.88
CA LYS A 32 -2.61 42.69 45.03
C LYS A 32 -1.88 43.93 45.58
N ALA A 33 -2.62 44.90 46.09
CA ALA A 33 -2.09 46.10 46.75
C ALA A 33 -1.26 45.76 48.00
N LEU A 34 -1.67 44.78 48.81
CA LEU A 34 -0.89 44.30 49.95
C LEU A 34 0.45 43.68 49.52
N SER A 35 0.47 42.99 48.38
CA SER A 35 1.67 42.36 47.83
C SER A 35 2.64 43.39 47.24
N CYS A 36 2.11 44.45 46.62
CA CYS A 36 2.89 45.52 45.99
C CYS A 36 3.07 46.77 46.88
N HIS A 37 2.75 46.70 48.18
CA HIS A 37 2.81 47.88 49.05
C HIS A 37 4.27 48.36 49.23
N PRO A 38 4.56 49.67 49.09
CA PRO A 38 5.93 50.19 49.19
C PRO A 38 6.56 49.99 50.58
N ASP A 39 5.75 50.05 51.65
CA ASP A 39 6.20 49.82 53.03
C ASP A 39 6.68 48.36 53.27
N LYS A 40 6.05 47.38 52.62
CA LYS A 40 6.45 45.97 52.72
C LYS A 40 7.59 45.62 51.77
N ASN A 41 7.83 46.45 50.76
CA ASN A 41 8.83 46.25 49.72
C ASN A 41 9.75 47.47 49.57
N PRO A 42 10.43 47.94 50.64
CA PRO A 42 11.22 49.17 50.61
C PRO A 42 12.42 49.09 49.64
N ASN A 43 12.87 47.88 49.32
CA ASN A 43 14.00 47.64 48.41
C ASN A 43 13.60 47.56 46.93
N ASN A 44 12.30 47.62 46.61
CA ASN A 44 11.81 47.48 45.23
C ASN A 44 11.14 48.79 44.74
N PRO A 45 11.84 49.62 43.94
CA PRO A 45 11.28 50.87 43.41
C PRO A 45 10.11 50.63 42.43
N SER A 46 9.97 49.43 41.87
CA SER A 46 8.83 49.06 41.03
C SER A 46 7.56 48.81 41.83
N ALA A 47 7.65 48.49 43.13
CA ALA A 47 6.47 48.27 43.98
C ALA A 47 5.58 49.53 44.05
N ALA A 48 6.19 50.71 44.21
CA ALA A 48 5.47 51.97 44.21
C ALA A 48 4.75 52.26 42.87
N LYS A 49 5.40 51.96 41.75
CA LYS A 49 4.82 52.12 40.40
C LYS A 49 3.65 51.17 40.18
N SER A 50 3.82 49.89 40.51
CA SER A 50 2.76 48.89 40.41
C SER A 50 1.58 49.21 41.32
N PHE A 51 1.84 49.69 42.55
CA PHE A 51 0.79 50.12 43.46
C PHE A 51 -0.02 51.28 42.87
N HIS A 52 0.65 52.31 42.35
CA HIS A 52 -0.02 53.44 41.70
C HIS A 52 -0.84 53.00 40.47
N ARG A 53 -0.30 52.10 39.65
CA ARG A 53 -1.03 51.48 38.53
C ARG A 53 -2.29 50.77 39.01
N LEU A 54 -2.19 49.92 40.04
CA LEU A 54 -3.33 49.20 40.61
C LEU A 54 -4.40 50.15 41.16
N SER A 55 -4.00 51.26 41.79
CA SER A 55 -4.94 52.26 42.28
C SER A 55 -5.72 52.92 41.15
N ARG A 56 -5.07 53.20 40.01
CA ARG A 56 -5.73 53.79 38.84
C ARG A 56 -6.63 52.80 38.10
N ILE A 57 -6.22 51.53 38.02
CA ILE A 57 -7.08 50.45 37.52
C ILE A 57 -8.37 50.37 38.34
N LEU A 58 -8.25 50.40 39.68
CA LEU A 58 -9.40 50.36 40.57
C LEU A 58 -10.35 51.55 40.34
N GLU A 59 -9.80 52.76 40.19
CA GLU A 59 -10.58 53.97 39.92
C GLU A 59 -11.45 53.82 38.66
N ILE A 60 -10.88 53.30 37.56
CA ILE A 60 -11.59 53.07 36.30
C ILE A 60 -12.64 51.96 36.43
N LEU A 61 -12.32 50.86 37.12
CA LEU A 61 -13.21 49.71 37.22
C LEU A 61 -14.36 49.89 38.24
N ILE A 62 -14.20 50.77 39.22
CA ILE A 62 -15.27 51.12 40.18
C ILE A 62 -16.25 52.12 39.56
N ASP A 63 -15.79 53.09 38.78
CA ASP A 63 -16.70 54.02 38.10
C ASP A 63 -17.44 53.29 36.97
N LYS A 64 -18.77 53.19 37.11
CA LYS A 64 -19.64 52.56 36.12
C LYS A 64 -19.51 53.21 34.74
N SER A 65 -19.32 54.52 34.68
CA SER A 65 -19.18 55.25 33.41
C SER A 65 -17.85 54.92 32.72
N ALA A 66 -16.74 55.05 33.46
CA ALA A 66 -15.40 54.71 32.96
C ALA A 66 -15.28 53.22 32.58
N LYS A 67 -15.79 52.31 33.42
CA LYS A 67 -15.86 50.86 33.12
C LYS A 67 -16.63 50.60 31.83
N ALA A 68 -17.81 51.21 31.66
CA ALA A 68 -18.61 51.03 30.45
C ALA A 68 -17.93 51.60 29.19
N ALA A 69 -17.12 52.66 29.31
CA ALA A 69 -16.33 53.19 28.20
C ALA A 69 -15.18 52.23 27.84
N TYR A 70 -14.46 51.72 28.84
CA TYR A 70 -13.40 50.73 28.65
C TYR A 70 -13.94 49.44 28.01
N ASP A 71 -15.04 48.90 28.54
CA ASP A 71 -15.68 47.67 28.03
C ASP A 71 -16.13 47.85 26.56
N ARG A 72 -16.62 49.03 26.18
CA ARG A 72 -16.97 49.35 24.78
C ARG A 72 -15.75 49.29 23.86
N ILE A 73 -14.63 49.89 24.26
CA ILE A 73 -13.39 49.88 23.48
C ILE A 73 -12.85 48.45 23.36
N LEU A 74 -12.84 47.70 24.46
CA LEU A 74 -12.38 46.32 24.48
C LEU A 74 -13.20 45.43 23.53
N ASN A 75 -14.53 45.54 23.60
CA ASN A 75 -15.44 44.81 22.72
C ASN A 75 -15.25 45.20 21.26
N ALA A 76 -15.07 46.49 20.96
CA ALA A 76 -14.78 46.95 19.60
C ALA A 76 -13.46 46.38 19.05
N LYS A 77 -12.39 46.35 19.87
CA LYS A 77 -11.11 45.72 19.52
C LYS A 77 -11.26 44.22 19.24
N ILE A 78 -12.00 43.49 20.08
CA ILE A 78 -12.28 42.06 19.89
C ILE A 78 -13.05 41.83 18.59
N GLN A 79 -14.11 42.59 18.34
CA GLN A 79 -14.91 42.48 17.12
C GLN A 79 -14.09 42.82 15.86
N ALA A 80 -13.22 43.83 15.91
CA ALA A 80 -12.33 44.16 14.80
C ALA A 80 -11.39 42.98 14.46
N LYS A 81 -10.80 42.33 15.48
CA LYS A 81 -9.96 41.13 15.28
C LYS A 81 -10.74 39.98 14.66
N ILE A 82 -11.97 39.72 15.14
CA ILE A 82 -12.85 38.69 14.58
C ILE A 82 -13.18 38.99 13.11
N ASN A 83 -13.54 40.23 12.79
CA ASN A 83 -13.87 40.63 11.43
C ASN A 83 -12.67 40.54 10.49
N ASN A 84 -11.49 40.97 10.95
CA ASN A 84 -10.26 40.85 10.19
C ASN A 84 -9.91 39.37 9.89
N ALA A 85 -9.99 38.49 10.89
CA ALA A 85 -9.80 37.05 10.70
C ALA A 85 -10.84 36.42 9.75
N LYS A 86 -12.10 36.88 9.81
CA LYS A 86 -13.15 36.47 8.85
C LYS A 86 -12.85 36.95 7.42
N LEU A 87 -12.29 38.15 7.26
CA LEU A 87 -11.88 38.64 5.94
C LEU A 87 -10.71 37.84 5.38
N ASP A 88 -9.75 37.48 6.21
CA ASP A 88 -8.59 36.70 5.78
C ASP A 88 -8.97 35.28 5.36
N SER A 89 -9.87 34.62 6.08
CA SER A 89 -10.39 33.31 5.65
C SER A 89 -11.16 33.38 4.32
N LYS A 90 -11.96 34.44 4.11
CA LYS A 90 -12.62 34.70 2.82
C LYS A 90 -11.64 34.96 1.70
N ARG A 91 -10.63 35.81 1.93
CA ARG A 91 -9.56 36.11 0.95
C ARG A 91 -8.78 34.86 0.56
N ARG A 92 -8.43 34.02 1.55
CA ARG A 92 -7.77 32.74 1.30
C ARG A 92 -8.62 31.82 0.42
N LYS A 93 -9.91 31.67 0.75
CA LYS A 93 -10.82 30.85 -0.05
C LYS A 93 -10.98 31.38 -1.48
N LEU A 94 -11.08 32.69 -1.65
CA LEU A 94 -11.16 33.30 -2.98
C LEU A 94 -9.87 33.06 -3.78
N LYS A 95 -8.71 33.19 -3.14
CA LYS A 95 -7.42 32.91 -3.75
C LYS A 95 -7.33 31.46 -4.21
N GLU A 96 -7.72 30.51 -3.35
CA GLU A 96 -7.71 29.08 -3.65
C GLU A 96 -8.66 28.73 -4.80
N ASP A 97 -9.87 29.33 -4.83
CA ASP A 97 -10.83 29.14 -5.91
C ASP A 97 -10.31 29.70 -7.26
N LEU A 98 -9.65 30.85 -7.23
CA LEU A 98 -9.00 31.43 -8.41
C LEU A 98 -7.85 30.55 -8.91
N GLU A 99 -6.95 30.14 -8.03
CA GLU A 99 -5.82 29.26 -8.36
C GLU A 99 -6.31 27.92 -8.93
N ALA A 100 -7.33 27.31 -8.33
CA ALA A 100 -7.92 26.06 -8.83
C ALA A 100 -8.51 26.25 -10.25
N ARG A 101 -9.15 27.39 -10.51
CA ARG A 101 -9.71 27.71 -11.83
C ARG A 101 -8.61 27.94 -12.87
N GLU A 102 -7.55 28.66 -12.50
CA GLU A 102 -6.38 28.89 -13.34
C GLU A 102 -5.64 27.57 -13.66
N GLU A 103 -5.45 26.71 -12.66
CA GLU A 103 -4.86 25.39 -12.85
C GLU A 103 -5.70 24.49 -13.75
N ALA A 104 -7.02 24.46 -13.53
CA ALA A 104 -7.94 23.70 -14.38
C ALA A 104 -7.89 24.20 -15.83
N TYR A 105 -7.86 25.52 -16.05
CA TYR A 105 -7.69 26.10 -17.37
C TYR A 105 -6.34 25.70 -17.99
N ARG A 106 -5.24 25.81 -17.23
CA ARG A 106 -3.90 25.41 -17.69
C ARG A 106 -3.83 23.94 -18.09
N LEU A 107 -4.40 23.05 -17.28
CA LEU A 107 -4.48 21.62 -17.58
C LEU A 107 -5.34 21.35 -18.81
N SER A 108 -6.44 22.08 -18.99
CA SER A 108 -7.28 21.95 -20.19
C SER A 108 -6.53 22.38 -21.46
N GLN A 109 -5.71 23.43 -21.38
CA GLN A 109 -4.86 23.90 -22.49
C GLN A 109 -3.76 22.90 -22.82
N LEU A 110 -3.13 22.29 -21.80
CA LEU A 110 -2.17 21.20 -21.99
C LEU A 110 -2.82 19.96 -22.61
N ASN A 111 -4.01 19.59 -22.16
CA ASN A 111 -4.74 18.45 -22.71
C ASN A 111 -5.21 18.73 -24.14
N LYS A 112 -5.59 19.97 -24.46
CA LYS A 112 -5.89 20.41 -25.83
C LYS A 112 -4.64 20.39 -26.72
N GLN A 113 -3.46 20.69 -26.19
CA GLN A 113 -2.18 20.50 -26.88
C GLN A 113 -1.83 19.01 -27.05
N GLN A 114 -2.08 18.16 -26.05
CA GLN A 114 -1.93 16.71 -26.16
C GLN A 114 -2.97 16.05 -27.10
N SER A 115 -4.11 16.70 -27.33
CA SER A 115 -5.08 16.27 -28.35
C SER A 115 -4.60 16.50 -29.80
N PHE A 116 -3.39 17.06 -29.99
CA PHE A 116 -2.64 16.98 -31.24
C PHE A 116 -1.60 15.85 -31.26
N LYS A 117 -1.75 14.79 -30.44
CA LYS A 117 -1.10 13.52 -30.77
C LYS A 117 -1.62 13.12 -32.14
N THR A 118 -0.77 13.24 -33.15
CA THR A 118 -1.08 12.83 -34.52
C THR A 118 -1.63 11.40 -34.48
N ASP A 119 -2.56 11.06 -35.38
CA ASP A 119 -3.07 9.69 -35.49
C ASP A 119 -1.92 8.66 -35.59
N GLU A 120 -0.75 9.09 -36.06
CA GLU A 120 0.49 8.32 -36.10
C GLU A 120 1.03 7.91 -34.71
N GLU A 121 0.99 8.78 -33.71
CA GLU A 121 1.45 8.46 -32.35
C GLU A 121 0.50 7.51 -31.63
N VAL A 122 -0.81 7.72 -31.83
CA VAL A 122 -1.85 6.80 -31.33
C VAL A 122 -1.69 5.42 -31.98
N PHE A 123 -1.49 5.40 -33.31
CA PHE A 123 -1.28 4.16 -34.06
C PHE A 123 0.03 3.45 -33.66
N LYS A 124 1.14 4.18 -33.48
CA LYS A 124 2.41 3.61 -33.03
C LYS A 124 2.29 2.99 -31.63
N ALA A 125 1.64 3.69 -30.70
CA ALA A 125 1.41 3.16 -29.35
C ALA A 125 0.54 1.90 -29.37
N GLU A 126 -0.48 1.85 -30.23
CA GLU A 126 -1.33 0.66 -30.37
C GLU A 126 -0.58 -0.51 -31.04
N VAL A 127 0.24 -0.25 -32.05
CA VAL A 127 1.10 -1.29 -32.68
C VAL A 127 2.11 -1.84 -31.68
N GLU A 128 2.70 -0.99 -30.84
CA GLU A 128 3.63 -1.43 -29.78
C GLU A 128 2.91 -2.30 -28.74
N ARG A 129 1.69 -1.91 -28.35
CA ARG A 129 0.84 -2.70 -27.46
C ARG A 129 0.54 -4.08 -28.04
N LEU A 130 0.15 -4.15 -29.31
CA LEU A 130 -0.14 -5.41 -30.01
C LEU A 130 1.10 -6.29 -30.16
N LYS A 131 2.27 -5.70 -30.46
CA LYS A 131 3.55 -6.44 -30.52
C LYS A 131 3.91 -7.04 -29.17
N LYS A 132 3.73 -6.28 -28.09
CA LYS A 132 4.00 -6.75 -26.72
C LYS A 132 3.05 -7.86 -26.30
N GLU A 133 1.77 -7.71 -26.63
CA GLU A 133 0.76 -8.74 -26.35
C GLU A 133 1.01 -10.03 -27.15
N GLY A 134 1.37 -9.90 -28.44
CA GLY A 134 1.77 -11.05 -29.26
C GLY A 134 3.03 -11.74 -28.75
N SER A 135 4.06 -10.96 -28.36
CA SER A 135 5.28 -11.52 -27.75
C SER A 135 4.98 -12.26 -26.43
N ARG A 136 4.02 -11.78 -25.64
CA ARG A 136 3.60 -12.44 -24.40
C ARG A 136 2.94 -13.78 -24.69
N GLN A 137 2.04 -13.84 -25.67
CA GLN A 137 1.36 -15.07 -26.06
C GLN A 137 2.34 -16.13 -26.59
N VAL A 138 3.29 -15.72 -27.43
CA VAL A 138 4.33 -16.63 -27.94
C VAL A 138 5.21 -17.15 -26.80
N GLN A 139 5.58 -16.31 -25.85
CA GLN A 139 6.39 -16.73 -24.71
C GLN A 139 5.64 -17.73 -23.82
N GLU A 140 4.35 -17.50 -23.55
CA GLU A 140 3.50 -18.43 -22.80
C GLU A 140 3.37 -19.78 -23.52
N GLU A 141 3.25 -19.78 -24.85
CA GLU A 141 3.21 -21.00 -25.66
C GLU A 141 4.55 -21.76 -25.63
N ILE A 142 5.68 -21.04 -25.74
CA ILE A 142 7.02 -21.61 -25.59
C ILE A 142 7.19 -22.24 -24.20
N ASP A 143 6.74 -21.57 -23.14
CA ASP A 143 6.88 -22.07 -21.77
C ASP A 143 6.01 -23.32 -21.53
N LEU A 144 4.79 -23.34 -22.08
CA LEU A 144 3.93 -24.52 -22.07
C LEU A 144 4.55 -25.68 -22.86
N MET A 145 5.09 -25.41 -24.05
CA MET A 145 5.78 -26.40 -24.87
C MET A 145 7.01 -26.96 -24.16
N ASN A 146 7.83 -26.11 -23.55
CA ASN A 146 8.99 -26.52 -22.77
C ASN A 146 8.59 -27.38 -21.57
N LYS A 147 7.50 -27.04 -20.88
CA LYS A 147 6.95 -27.85 -19.80
C LYS A 147 6.49 -29.21 -20.30
N GLN A 148 5.83 -29.27 -21.46
CA GLN A 148 5.36 -30.53 -22.03
C GLN A 148 6.52 -31.40 -22.55
N ILE A 149 7.55 -30.80 -23.14
CA ILE A 149 8.81 -31.48 -23.49
C ILE A 149 9.47 -32.00 -22.21
N TYR A 150 9.56 -31.18 -21.16
CA TYR A 150 10.11 -31.59 -19.88
C TYR A 150 9.32 -32.77 -19.29
N GLU A 151 7.99 -32.74 -19.29
CA GLU A 151 7.15 -33.84 -18.83
C GLU A 151 7.25 -35.10 -19.71
N GLN A 152 7.36 -34.96 -21.03
CA GLN A 152 7.58 -36.08 -21.95
C GLN A 152 8.97 -36.71 -21.77
N VAL A 153 10.00 -35.88 -21.53
CA VAL A 153 11.39 -36.33 -21.34
C VAL A 153 11.64 -36.82 -19.89
N HIS A 154 10.93 -36.28 -18.89
CA HIS A 154 11.11 -36.58 -17.45
C HIS A 154 9.95 -37.40 -16.83
N GLY A 155 8.99 -37.86 -17.64
CA GLY A 155 7.98 -38.86 -17.26
C GLY A 155 8.58 -40.24 -16.97
N SER A 156 9.84 -40.48 -17.33
CA SER A 156 10.65 -41.58 -16.83
C SER A 156 11.40 -41.15 -15.58
N LYS A 157 11.06 -41.73 -14.42
CA LYS A 157 11.82 -41.60 -13.16
C LYS A 157 13.32 -41.78 -13.43
N PRO A 158 14.23 -41.02 -12.80
CA PRO A 158 15.65 -41.29 -12.90
C PRO A 158 15.88 -42.72 -12.43
N VAL A 159 16.36 -43.59 -13.33
CA VAL A 159 16.68 -44.98 -13.02
C VAL A 159 17.74 -44.95 -11.93
N GLY A 160 17.33 -45.27 -10.70
CA GLY A 160 18.27 -45.45 -9.61
C GLY A 160 19.23 -46.58 -10.01
N VAL A 161 20.52 -46.39 -9.80
CA VAL A 161 21.61 -47.35 -10.14
C VAL A 161 21.37 -48.79 -9.58
N ASN A 162 20.38 -48.96 -8.70
CA ASN A 162 20.01 -50.23 -8.09
C ASN A 162 18.77 -50.91 -8.74
N ASP A 163 18.02 -50.23 -9.61
CA ASP A 163 16.81 -50.75 -10.26
C ASP A 163 17.11 -51.67 -11.46
N THR A 164 18.38 -51.81 -11.80
CA THR A 164 18.90 -52.68 -12.87
C THR A 164 19.71 -53.86 -12.33
N ARG A 165 19.88 -53.97 -11.00
CA ARG A 165 20.74 -54.97 -10.36
C ARG A 165 19.92 -56.11 -9.75
N VAL A 166 20.28 -57.34 -10.12
CA VAL A 166 19.57 -58.57 -9.72
C VAL A 166 20.52 -59.53 -9.01
N ASN A 167 20.19 -59.88 -7.77
CA ASN A 167 20.87 -60.93 -7.02
C ASN A 167 20.37 -62.30 -7.47
N ILE A 168 21.29 -63.17 -7.87
CA ILE A 168 21.02 -64.52 -8.34
C ILE A 168 21.54 -65.50 -7.28
N ARG A 169 20.72 -66.47 -6.90
CA ARG A 169 21.08 -67.52 -5.95
C ARG A 169 20.70 -68.90 -6.47
N TRP A 170 21.50 -69.90 -6.14
CA TRP A 170 21.23 -71.31 -6.42
C TRP A 170 21.89 -72.20 -5.38
N LYS A 171 21.52 -73.48 -5.39
CA LYS A 171 22.10 -74.46 -4.46
C LYS A 171 23.46 -74.90 -4.99
N ALA A 172 24.51 -74.71 -4.19
CA ALA A 172 25.87 -75.20 -4.46
C ALA A 172 26.49 -75.72 -3.15
N GLU A 173 27.10 -76.91 -3.20
CA GLU A 173 27.78 -77.49 -2.05
C GLU A 173 29.20 -76.94 -1.91
N LYS A 174 29.75 -76.94 -0.69
CA LYS A 174 31.08 -76.34 -0.41
C LYS A 174 32.19 -76.98 -1.26
N ASN A 175 32.11 -78.29 -1.48
CA ASN A 175 33.11 -79.08 -2.22
C ASN A 175 32.70 -79.37 -3.67
N ASP A 176 31.67 -78.70 -4.21
CA ASP A 176 31.23 -78.88 -5.60
C ASP A 176 32.18 -78.15 -6.57
N PRO A 177 32.91 -78.85 -7.46
CA PRO A 177 33.82 -78.22 -8.42
C PRO A 177 33.08 -77.43 -9.51
N ASP A 178 31.81 -77.76 -9.80
CA ASP A 178 31.04 -77.15 -10.89
C ASP A 178 30.09 -76.04 -10.38
N ASN A 179 30.20 -75.69 -9.09
CA ASN A 179 29.43 -74.61 -8.46
C ASN A 179 27.92 -74.69 -8.78
N GLY A 180 27.33 -75.88 -8.69
CA GLY A 180 25.92 -76.13 -9.00
C GLY A 180 25.55 -76.09 -10.48
N GLY A 181 26.53 -76.12 -11.39
CA GLY A 181 26.37 -76.08 -12.86
C GLY A 181 26.31 -74.66 -13.44
N TYR A 182 26.53 -73.63 -12.61
CA TYR A 182 26.43 -72.23 -13.03
C TYR A 182 27.78 -71.53 -12.97
N ASN A 183 28.15 -71.00 -14.12
CA ASN A 183 29.29 -70.11 -14.31
C ASN A 183 28.81 -68.81 -14.99
N GLU A 184 29.72 -67.84 -15.09
CA GLU A 184 29.43 -66.53 -15.66
C GLU A 184 28.88 -66.62 -17.09
N SER A 185 29.48 -67.44 -17.96
CA SER A 185 29.09 -67.60 -19.36
C SER A 185 27.67 -68.15 -19.53
N ASN A 186 27.30 -69.16 -18.73
CA ASN A 186 25.99 -69.77 -18.82
C ASN A 186 24.92 -68.85 -18.23
N LEU A 187 25.22 -68.17 -17.12
CA LEU A 187 24.33 -67.15 -16.55
C LEU A 187 24.12 -65.99 -17.53
N GLN A 188 25.18 -65.55 -18.22
CA GLN A 188 25.08 -64.53 -19.26
C GLN A 188 24.16 -64.99 -20.40
N GLN A 189 24.33 -66.22 -20.87
CA GLN A 189 23.48 -66.77 -21.94
C GLN A 189 22.01 -66.85 -21.52
N ILE A 190 21.74 -67.32 -20.30
CA ILE A 190 20.37 -67.42 -19.76
C ILE A 190 19.75 -66.02 -19.65
N LEU A 191 20.45 -65.09 -19.02
CA LEU A 191 19.93 -63.76 -18.71
C LEU A 191 19.85 -62.83 -19.93
N SER A 192 20.69 -63.05 -20.94
CA SER A 192 20.71 -62.25 -22.18
C SER A 192 19.40 -62.34 -22.97
N LYS A 193 18.58 -63.38 -22.70
CA LYS A 193 17.24 -63.52 -23.29
C LYS A 193 16.28 -62.40 -22.87
N TYR A 194 16.53 -61.78 -21.73
CA TYR A 194 15.66 -60.74 -21.16
C TYR A 194 16.14 -59.33 -21.47
N GLY A 195 17.42 -59.16 -21.80
CA GLY A 195 17.99 -57.88 -22.23
C GLY A 195 19.51 -57.84 -22.14
N ASP A 196 20.07 -56.69 -22.52
CA ASP A 196 21.51 -56.45 -22.50
C ASP A 196 22.04 -56.44 -21.06
N ILE A 197 23.09 -57.22 -20.82
CA ILE A 197 23.75 -57.32 -19.51
C ILE A 197 25.02 -56.48 -19.55
N VAL A 198 25.13 -55.56 -18.59
CA VAL A 198 26.29 -54.68 -18.43
C VAL A 198 27.42 -55.41 -17.70
N ALA A 199 27.08 -56.18 -16.66
CA ALA A 199 28.05 -56.96 -15.89
C ALA A 199 27.42 -58.15 -15.17
N ILE A 200 28.19 -59.23 -15.01
CA ILE A 200 27.88 -60.33 -14.09
C ILE A 200 29.08 -60.53 -13.16
N ALA A 201 28.83 -60.57 -11.87
CA ALA A 201 29.85 -60.83 -10.85
C ALA A 201 29.51 -62.11 -10.08
N MET A 202 30.38 -63.11 -10.18
CA MET A 202 30.33 -64.30 -9.32
C MET A 202 30.79 -63.91 -7.91
N LEU A 203 29.94 -64.14 -6.91
CA LEU A 203 30.27 -63.75 -5.54
C LEU A 203 31.23 -64.76 -4.89
N THR A 204 31.99 -64.28 -3.90
CA THR A 204 32.98 -65.08 -3.17
C THR A 204 32.40 -66.31 -2.46
N LYS A 205 31.10 -66.31 -2.18
CA LYS A 205 30.36 -67.48 -1.71
C LYS A 205 29.74 -68.21 -2.89
N LYS A 206 30.04 -69.51 -3.04
CA LYS A 206 29.42 -70.42 -4.01
C LYS A 206 27.89 -70.35 -3.96
N GLY A 207 27.24 -70.51 -5.10
CA GLY A 207 25.78 -70.44 -5.22
C GLY A 207 25.20 -69.02 -5.34
N ARG A 208 26.03 -67.99 -5.61
CA ARG A 208 25.59 -66.59 -5.68
C ARG A 208 26.27 -65.81 -6.80
N ALA A 209 25.49 -64.98 -7.48
CA ALA A 209 25.99 -64.00 -8.44
C ALA A 209 25.16 -62.70 -8.37
N LEU A 210 25.71 -61.63 -8.91
CA LEU A 210 25.02 -60.35 -9.09
C LEU A 210 25.09 -59.98 -10.57
N ALA A 211 23.96 -59.74 -11.20
CA ALA A 211 23.89 -59.25 -12.58
C ALA A 211 23.38 -57.82 -12.61
N GLU A 212 23.96 -57.01 -13.48
CA GLU A 212 23.54 -55.65 -13.78
C GLU A 212 23.07 -55.58 -15.22
N PHE A 213 21.79 -55.26 -15.41
CA PHE A 213 21.19 -55.06 -16.72
C PHE A 213 21.35 -53.62 -17.18
N LYS A 214 21.29 -53.41 -18.49
CA LYS A 214 21.26 -52.08 -19.08
C LYS A 214 19.93 -51.37 -18.80
N ASP A 215 18.84 -52.13 -18.87
CA ASP A 215 17.48 -51.64 -18.72
C ASP A 215 16.79 -52.22 -17.46
N SER A 216 16.04 -51.38 -16.74
CA SER A 216 15.34 -51.80 -15.52
C SER A 216 14.19 -52.78 -15.81
N GLU A 217 13.57 -52.66 -16.99
CA GLU A 217 12.48 -53.56 -17.40
C GLU A 217 12.99 -54.98 -17.68
N ALA A 218 14.15 -55.10 -18.33
CA ALA A 218 14.83 -56.38 -18.54
C ALA A 218 15.16 -57.07 -17.20
N ALA A 219 15.67 -56.31 -16.23
CA ALA A 219 15.95 -56.82 -14.88
C ALA A 219 14.69 -57.38 -14.18
N LYS A 220 13.56 -56.68 -14.28
CA LYS A 220 12.28 -57.11 -13.69
C LYS A 220 11.72 -58.35 -14.36
N MET A 221 11.77 -58.42 -15.69
CA MET A 221 11.34 -59.60 -16.45
C MET A 221 12.17 -60.83 -16.08
N ALA A 222 13.49 -60.68 -15.97
CA ALA A 222 14.37 -61.77 -15.55
C ALA A 222 13.99 -62.29 -14.16
N VAL A 223 13.73 -61.39 -13.19
CA VAL A 223 13.30 -61.78 -11.83
C VAL A 223 11.97 -62.54 -11.84
N GLN A 224 11.02 -62.14 -12.69
CA GLN A 224 9.67 -62.69 -12.70
C GLN A 224 9.56 -64.03 -13.44
N ILE A 225 10.41 -64.27 -14.45
CA ILE A 225 10.22 -65.37 -15.41
C ILE A 225 11.32 -66.42 -15.31
N GLU A 226 12.57 -66.03 -15.02
CA GLU A 226 13.70 -66.96 -15.09
C GLU A 226 13.73 -67.89 -13.87
N THR A 227 13.86 -69.19 -14.13
CA THR A 227 13.86 -70.24 -13.10
C THR A 227 15.11 -71.11 -13.16
N GLY A 228 15.98 -70.91 -14.15
CA GLY A 228 17.24 -71.64 -14.31
C GLY A 228 17.06 -73.05 -14.87
N TYR A 229 18.08 -73.87 -14.64
CA TYR A 229 18.08 -75.28 -14.99
C TYR A 229 17.09 -76.08 -14.13
N THR A 230 16.37 -76.98 -14.79
CA THR A 230 15.35 -77.84 -14.16
C THR A 230 15.88 -78.72 -13.03
N LYS A 231 17.17 -79.06 -13.05
CA LYS A 231 17.83 -79.85 -12.00
C LYS A 231 18.28 -79.03 -10.80
N ASN A 232 18.50 -77.72 -10.98
CA ASN A 232 18.98 -76.83 -9.92
C ASN A 232 18.46 -75.40 -10.20
N PRO A 233 17.26 -75.05 -9.74
CA PRO A 233 16.64 -73.78 -10.11
C PRO A 233 17.36 -72.56 -9.53
N LEU A 234 17.27 -71.45 -10.25
CA LEU A 234 17.74 -70.13 -9.79
C LEU A 234 16.66 -69.42 -8.99
N THR A 235 17.10 -68.57 -8.06
CA THR A 235 16.27 -67.59 -7.38
C THR A 235 16.84 -66.20 -7.64
N LEU A 236 16.08 -65.39 -8.35
CA LEU A 236 16.45 -64.01 -8.67
C LEU A 236 15.70 -63.06 -7.74
N SER A 237 16.38 -62.01 -7.29
CA SER A 237 15.79 -60.98 -6.43
C SER A 237 16.32 -59.61 -6.80
N GLY A 238 15.41 -58.68 -7.06
CA GLY A 238 15.77 -57.31 -7.40
C GLY A 238 16.27 -56.55 -6.18
N LEU A 239 17.32 -55.76 -6.34
CA LEU A 239 17.83 -54.94 -5.23
C LEU A 239 16.87 -53.78 -4.86
N TRP A 240 15.86 -53.52 -5.70
CA TRP A 240 14.80 -52.53 -5.49
C TRP A 240 13.72 -52.99 -4.49
N GLU A 241 13.59 -54.29 -4.20
CA GLU A 241 12.57 -54.82 -3.27
C GLU A 241 12.97 -54.68 -1.79
N SER A 242 14.22 -54.34 -1.48
CA SER A 242 14.71 -54.26 -0.10
C SER A 242 14.28 -53.00 0.67
N LYS A 243 13.34 -52.21 0.14
CA LYS A 243 12.83 -50.97 0.74
C LYS A 243 11.30 -50.95 0.91
N SER A 244 10.67 -52.07 1.22
CA SER A 244 9.26 -52.09 1.63
C SER A 244 9.05 -52.90 2.91
N ASN A 245 9.18 -52.24 4.06
CA ASN A 245 8.46 -52.59 5.29
C ASN A 245 7.96 -51.28 5.94
N ASN A 246 6.66 -51.28 6.30
CA ASN A 246 5.84 -50.24 6.91
C ASN A 246 5.34 -49.07 6.04
N SER A 247 4.09 -49.17 5.54
CA SER A 247 2.94 -48.49 6.16
C SER A 247 1.66 -48.69 5.34
N THR A 248 0.58 -48.93 6.09
CA THR A 248 -0.82 -49.17 5.73
C THR A 248 -1.45 -48.01 4.94
N PRO A 249 -2.31 -48.25 3.94
CA PRO A 249 -3.17 -47.21 3.38
C PRO A 249 -4.46 -47.11 4.22
N ALA A 250 -4.64 -45.95 4.85
CA ALA A 250 -5.90 -45.57 5.50
C ALA A 250 -6.79 -44.80 4.50
N ASP A 251 -7.97 -45.36 4.31
CA ASP A 251 -9.28 -44.74 4.04
C ASP A 251 -9.43 -43.62 3.00
N SER A 252 -10.04 -44.03 1.89
CA SER A 252 -11.00 -43.26 1.11
C SER A 252 -12.42 -43.46 1.65
N SER A 253 -13.10 -42.38 2.05
CA SER A 253 -14.56 -42.24 2.12
C SER A 253 -14.87 -40.76 2.42
N THR A 254 -15.91 -40.07 1.99
CA THR A 254 -17.05 -40.22 1.07
C THR A 254 -17.67 -38.80 1.02
N THR A 255 -18.54 -38.55 0.04
CA THR A 255 -19.63 -37.54 0.04
C THR A 255 -19.27 -36.11 -0.36
N ASN A 256 -20.13 -35.34 -1.03
CA ASN A 256 -21.36 -35.60 -1.77
C ASN A 256 -21.61 -34.39 -2.66
N SER A 257 -22.07 -34.64 -3.87
CA SER A 257 -22.84 -33.72 -4.68
C SER A 257 -24.16 -33.36 -4.00
N SER A 258 -24.55 -32.08 -4.01
CA SER A 258 -25.97 -31.69 -4.11
C SER A 258 -26.19 -30.25 -4.55
N ILE A 259 -27.17 -30.15 -5.44
CA ILE A 259 -27.79 -29.03 -6.16
C ILE A 259 -28.59 -28.09 -5.25
N ARG A 260 -28.61 -26.78 -5.58
CA ARG A 260 -29.72 -25.77 -5.51
C ARG A 260 -29.12 -24.37 -5.31
N GLN A 261 -29.67 -23.23 -5.74
CA GLN A 261 -30.76 -22.83 -6.63
C GLN A 261 -30.51 -21.33 -6.95
N ARG A 262 -31.03 -20.87 -8.08
CA ARG A 262 -31.14 -19.45 -8.46
C ARG A 262 -32.07 -18.68 -7.50
N PRO A 263 -31.90 -17.35 -7.39
CA PRO A 263 -32.94 -16.52 -7.99
C PRO A 263 -32.40 -15.32 -8.78
N THR A 264 -33.30 -14.83 -9.64
CA THR A 264 -33.19 -13.75 -10.61
C THR A 264 -33.27 -12.36 -9.97
N SER A 265 -32.51 -11.39 -10.46
CA SER A 265 -32.90 -9.97 -10.47
C SER A 265 -32.20 -9.21 -11.61
N GLN A 266 -32.92 -8.22 -12.14
CA GLN A 266 -32.73 -7.50 -13.40
C GLN A 266 -31.53 -6.53 -13.42
N PRO A 267 -31.04 -6.11 -14.60
CA PRO A 267 -30.16 -4.95 -14.72
C PRO A 267 -30.97 -3.65 -14.91
N SER A 268 -30.76 -2.67 -14.03
CA SER A 268 -31.26 -1.30 -14.21
C SER A 268 -30.37 -0.54 -15.19
N SER A 269 -31.01 -0.02 -16.22
CA SER A 269 -30.46 0.80 -17.30
C SER A 269 -30.03 2.20 -16.86
N ALA A 270 -29.06 2.73 -17.60
CA ALA A 270 -28.41 4.03 -17.48
C ALA A 270 -29.37 5.23 -17.35
N LEU A 271 -28.97 6.20 -16.52
CA LEU A 271 -29.52 7.56 -16.52
C LEU A 271 -28.76 8.40 -17.55
N SER A 272 -29.46 8.74 -18.63
CA SER A 272 -29.13 9.80 -19.58
C SER A 272 -29.48 11.16 -18.95
N PHE A 273 -28.48 12.03 -18.78
CA PHE A 273 -28.71 13.45 -18.46
C PHE A 273 -28.48 14.28 -19.72
N SER A 274 -29.55 14.49 -20.48
CA SER A 274 -29.64 15.54 -21.49
C SER A 274 -30.91 16.33 -21.21
N SER A 275 -30.71 17.62 -20.89
CA SER A 275 -31.65 18.75 -20.96
C SER A 275 -31.81 19.49 -19.62
N ALA A 276 -31.14 20.63 -19.51
CA ALA A 276 -31.50 21.73 -18.62
C ALA A 276 -31.11 23.07 -19.29
N PRO A 277 -31.87 24.16 -19.06
CA PRO A 277 -31.98 25.30 -19.97
C PRO A 277 -31.01 26.46 -19.69
N ASP A 278 -30.82 27.30 -20.72
CA ASP A 278 -29.98 28.51 -20.76
C ASP A 278 -30.34 29.55 -19.68
N ILE A 279 -29.68 29.48 -18.52
CA ILE A 279 -29.75 30.49 -17.45
C ILE A 279 -28.42 31.29 -17.34
N PHE A 280 -27.36 30.86 -18.03
CA PHE A 280 -26.01 31.37 -17.79
C PHE A 280 -25.63 32.70 -18.47
N ASN A 281 -26.38 33.18 -19.47
CA ASN A 281 -25.95 34.35 -20.25
C ASN A 281 -26.35 35.71 -19.66
N LYS A 282 -27.16 35.77 -18.58
CA LYS A 282 -27.65 37.05 -18.03
C LYS A 282 -26.85 37.57 -16.83
N LEU A 283 -26.06 36.73 -16.16
CA LEU A 283 -25.30 37.12 -14.96
C LEU A 283 -23.97 37.83 -15.28
N ASP A 284 -23.34 37.54 -16.42
CA ASP A 284 -22.02 38.06 -16.78
C ASP A 284 -22.05 39.57 -17.11
N ALA A 285 -23.09 40.06 -17.77
CA ALA A 285 -23.19 41.47 -18.18
C ALA A 285 -23.35 42.43 -16.98
N ASP A 286 -24.04 42.00 -15.92
CA ASP A 286 -24.24 42.80 -14.72
C ASP A 286 -22.95 42.86 -13.87
N PHE A 287 -22.16 41.77 -13.88
CA PHE A 287 -20.88 41.71 -13.21
C PHE A 287 -19.83 42.59 -13.90
N GLU A 288 -19.74 42.52 -15.23
CA GLU A 288 -18.80 43.32 -16.03
C GLU A 288 -19.06 44.83 -15.87
N ASN A 289 -20.32 45.26 -15.90
CA ASN A 289 -20.71 46.65 -15.65
C ASN A 289 -20.37 47.12 -14.22
N SER A 290 -20.45 46.24 -13.22
CA SER A 290 -20.10 46.56 -11.84
C SER A 290 -18.59 46.76 -11.65
N VAL A 291 -17.78 45.89 -12.28
CA VAL A 291 -16.32 45.97 -12.25
C VAL A 291 -15.83 47.25 -12.94
N LEU A 292 -16.37 47.58 -14.11
CA LEU A 292 -16.03 48.80 -14.86
C LEU A 292 -16.36 50.08 -14.07
N ASN A 293 -17.51 50.13 -13.41
CA ASN A 293 -17.90 51.28 -12.58
C ASN A 293 -17.00 51.45 -11.35
N ASN A 294 -16.55 50.36 -10.74
CA ASN A 294 -15.62 50.41 -9.62
C ASN A 294 -14.21 50.86 -10.06
N LEU A 295 -13.75 50.41 -11.23
CA LEU A 295 -12.46 50.83 -11.78
C LEU A 295 -12.45 52.34 -12.09
N LYS A 296 -13.53 52.84 -12.71
CA LYS A 296 -13.69 54.28 -13.00
C LYS A 296 -13.66 55.15 -11.76
N ARG A 297 -14.35 54.75 -10.68
CA ARG A 297 -14.33 55.46 -9.39
C ARG A 297 -12.96 55.43 -8.71
N ALA A 298 -12.21 54.34 -8.86
CA ALA A 298 -10.86 54.24 -8.32
C ALA A 298 -9.89 55.19 -9.03
N GLU A 299 -10.04 55.35 -10.35
CA GLU A 299 -9.23 56.27 -11.15
C GLU A 299 -9.54 57.74 -10.84
N GLU A 300 -10.82 58.09 -10.66
CA GLU A 300 -11.22 59.44 -10.22
C GLU A 300 -10.65 59.78 -8.83
N ARG A 301 -10.70 58.83 -7.88
CA ARG A 301 -10.08 59.02 -6.56
C ARG A 301 -8.57 59.22 -6.63
N LYS A 302 -7.90 58.51 -7.53
CA LYS A 302 -6.47 58.66 -7.76
C LYS A 302 -6.16 60.06 -8.31
N ARG A 303 -6.92 60.53 -9.30
CA ARG A 303 -6.78 61.91 -9.81
C ARG A 303 -6.99 62.97 -8.74
N ILE A 304 -8.01 62.80 -7.88
CA ILE A 304 -8.25 63.75 -6.78
C ILE A 304 -7.09 63.75 -5.77
N MET A 305 -6.55 62.58 -5.44
CA MET A 305 -5.40 62.45 -4.56
C MET A 305 -4.12 63.07 -5.14
N ASP A 306 -3.91 62.93 -6.45
CA ASP A 306 -2.76 63.53 -7.13
C ASP A 306 -2.93 65.06 -7.20
N GLN A 307 -4.13 65.56 -7.47
CA GLN A 307 -4.46 67.00 -7.44
C GLN A 307 -4.23 67.62 -6.05
N MET A 308 -4.64 66.92 -4.98
CA MET A 308 -4.43 67.37 -3.59
C MET A 308 -2.95 67.42 -3.21
N LYS A 309 -2.09 66.58 -3.80
CA LYS A 309 -0.64 66.62 -3.56
C LYS A 309 0.05 67.78 -4.25
N ASP A 310 -0.45 68.15 -5.43
CA ASP A 310 0.09 69.27 -6.20
C ASP A 310 -0.33 70.62 -5.59
N ASP A 311 -1.49 70.71 -4.94
CA ASP A 311 -1.97 71.93 -4.26
C ASP A 311 -1.30 72.17 -2.87
N ASP A 312 -0.71 71.14 -2.26
CA ASP A 312 0.02 71.21 -0.98
C ASP A 312 1.56 71.44 -1.14
N SER A 313 2.06 71.59 -2.38
CA SER A 313 3.48 71.85 -2.71
C SER A 313 3.73 73.30 -3.15
#